data_AF-A0A6M3KPD4-F1
#
_entry.id   AF-A0A6M3KPD4-F1
#
_cell.length_a   1.000
_cell.length_b   1.000
_cell.length_c   1.000
_cell.angle_alpha   90.00
_cell.angle_beta   90.00
_cell.angle_gamma   90.00
#
_symmetry.space_group_name_H-M   'P 1'
#
loop_
_entity.id
_entity.type
_entity.pdbx_description
1 polymer ?
#
loop_
_entity_poly.entity_id
_entity_poly.type
_entity_poly.pdbx_seq_one_letter_code
_entity_poly.pdbx_strand_id
1 'polypeptide(L)'
;MESWTDKRNGKKGGRILMGFSFAMNYHPDYQRRYGECKICHQGIEVGSKIIVGTGYFNHHLVRVHNHYDCWLEELERRAKDWFFKNNYEPKRMSPDKKAELNRLRAKRYYIKKIGGEPNEVAEKLMEVERRIAMVKAG
;
A
#
# COMPACT_ATOMS: atom_id res chain seq x y z
N MET A 1 -32.38 28.38 -1.94
CA MET A 1 -31.37 27.56 -1.26
C MET A 1 -31.68 27.67 0.23
N GLU A 2 -32.29 26.64 0.81
CA GLU A 2 -32.75 26.69 2.20
C GLU A 2 -31.73 26.06 3.13
N SER A 3 -31.32 26.79 4.16
CA SER A 3 -30.47 26.29 5.25
C SER A 3 -31.36 25.63 6.31
N TRP A 4 -31.14 24.35 6.62
CA TRP A 4 -31.77 23.72 7.78
C TRP A 4 -30.91 23.88 9.03
N THR A 5 -31.56 24.27 10.12
CA THR A 5 -30.99 24.32 11.47
C THR A 5 -31.49 23.10 12.23
N ASP A 6 -30.58 22.25 12.73
CA ASP A 6 -30.95 21.20 13.68
C ASP A 6 -31.37 21.85 15.00
N LYS A 7 -32.69 21.83 15.28
CA LYS A 7 -33.31 22.50 16.43
C LYS A 7 -32.94 21.88 17.78
N ARG A 8 -32.25 20.73 17.84
CA ARG A 8 -32.00 20.03 19.10
C ARG A 8 -30.72 20.42 19.83
N ASN A 9 -29.75 21.05 19.16
CA ASN A 9 -28.42 21.28 19.76
C ASN A 9 -27.79 22.65 19.49
N GLY A 10 -28.48 23.59 18.84
CA GLY A 10 -27.99 24.97 18.63
C GLY A 10 -26.68 25.09 17.82
N LYS A 11 -26.08 23.98 17.37
CA LYS A 11 -24.88 23.96 16.56
C LYS A 11 -25.28 24.21 15.10
N LYS A 12 -24.87 25.36 14.57
CA LYS A 12 -24.80 25.56 13.11
C LYS A 12 -23.92 24.44 12.56
N GLY A 13 -24.50 23.56 11.75
CA GLY A 13 -23.79 22.47 11.10
C GLY A 13 -22.68 23.05 10.22
N GLY A 14 -21.45 23.03 10.74
CA GLY A 14 -20.28 23.28 9.92
C GLY A 14 -20.27 22.26 8.78
N ARG A 15 -19.87 22.71 7.59
CA ARG A 15 -19.61 21.85 6.43
C ARG A 15 -18.96 20.55 6.89
N ILE A 16 -19.64 19.43 6.70
CA ILE A 16 -18.97 18.12 6.69
C ILE A 16 -18.04 18.19 5.49
N LEU A 17 -16.80 18.61 5.72
CA LEU A 17 -15.68 18.30 4.87
C LEU A 17 -15.61 16.78 4.85
N MET A 18 -16.18 16.15 3.81
CA MET A 18 -15.91 14.75 3.49
C MET A 18 -14.43 14.67 3.10
N GLY A 19 -13.58 14.60 4.12
CA GLY A 19 -12.15 14.36 3.96
C GLY A 19 -11.99 12.96 3.39
N PHE A 20 -11.59 12.86 2.14
CA PHE A 20 -11.17 11.62 1.49
C PHE A 20 -9.98 11.03 2.25
N SER A 21 -10.19 9.97 3.01
CA SER A 21 -9.13 9.22 3.68
C SER A 21 -9.29 7.73 3.43
N PHE A 22 -8.70 7.23 2.33
CA PHE A 22 -8.52 5.79 2.14
C PHE A 22 -7.30 5.31 2.93
N ALA A 23 -7.46 5.09 4.24
CA ALA A 23 -6.53 4.28 5.01
C ALA A 23 -6.96 2.81 4.86
N MET A 24 -6.42 2.13 3.85
CA MET A 24 -6.61 0.69 3.67
C MET A 24 -5.66 -0.06 4.62
N ASN A 25 -6.20 -0.95 5.44
CA ASN A 25 -5.39 -1.92 6.19
C ASN A 25 -5.15 -3.16 5.31
N TYR A 26 -3.91 -3.63 5.22
CA TYR A 26 -3.54 -4.78 4.39
C TYR A 26 -3.02 -5.91 5.27
N HIS A 27 -3.44 -7.15 4.96
CA HIS A 27 -2.92 -8.35 5.60
C HIS A 27 -2.87 -9.53 4.61
N PRO A 28 -1.96 -10.49 4.80
CA PRO A 28 -1.92 -11.72 4.02
C PRO A 28 -3.12 -12.63 4.37
N ASP A 29 -3.68 -13.29 3.37
CA ASP A 29 -4.74 -14.29 3.52
C ASP A 29 -4.70 -15.26 2.32
N TYR A 30 -5.64 -16.20 2.27
CA TYR A 30 -5.85 -17.11 1.16
C TYR A 30 -7.25 -16.89 0.56
N GLN A 31 -7.30 -16.91 -0.78
CA GLN A 31 -8.53 -16.67 -1.52
C GLN A 31 -9.51 -17.83 -1.33
N ARG A 32 -10.72 -17.55 -0.81
CA ARG A 32 -11.73 -18.59 -0.49
C ARG A 32 -12.72 -18.89 -1.62
N ARG A 33 -12.80 -18.03 -2.64
CA ARG A 33 -13.73 -18.11 -3.79
C ARG A 33 -13.02 -17.55 -5.02
N TYR A 34 -13.45 -17.82 -6.24
CA TYR A 34 -12.85 -17.12 -7.39
C TYR A 34 -12.96 -15.60 -7.21
N GLY A 35 -11.86 -14.90 -7.49
CA GLY A 35 -11.75 -13.45 -7.36
C GLY A 35 -11.04 -12.83 -8.54
N GLU A 36 -10.88 -11.51 -8.49
CA GLU A 36 -10.15 -10.74 -9.49
C GLU A 36 -9.16 -9.83 -8.74
N CYS A 37 -7.91 -9.84 -9.17
CA CYS A 37 -6.88 -8.98 -8.62
C CYS A 37 -7.12 -7.53 -9.05
N LYS A 38 -7.16 -6.59 -8.11
CA LYS A 38 -7.41 -5.18 -8.42
C LYS A 38 -6.20 -4.41 -8.95
N ILE A 39 -5.06 -5.08 -9.11
CA ILE A 39 -3.84 -4.50 -9.70
C ILE A 39 -3.69 -4.93 -11.16
N CYS A 40 -3.71 -6.24 -11.42
CA CYS A 40 -3.51 -6.77 -12.77
C CYS A 40 -4.80 -7.14 -13.51
N HIS A 41 -5.97 -7.07 -12.85
CA HIS A 41 -7.29 -7.42 -13.40
C HIS A 41 -7.44 -8.88 -13.87
N GLN A 42 -6.51 -9.76 -13.46
CA GLN A 42 -6.58 -11.19 -13.74
C GLN A 42 -7.30 -11.95 -12.63
N GLY A 43 -7.78 -13.15 -12.97
CA GLY A 43 -8.42 -14.06 -12.03
C GLY A 43 -7.50 -14.48 -10.88
N ILE A 44 -8.06 -14.60 -9.69
CA ILE A 44 -7.42 -15.21 -8.51
C ILE A 44 -8.13 -16.53 -8.24
N GLU A 45 -7.38 -17.62 -8.31
CA GLU A 45 -7.90 -18.96 -8.05
C GLU A 45 -8.14 -19.19 -6.55
N VAL A 46 -9.04 -20.12 -6.24
CA VAL A 46 -9.30 -20.55 -4.86
C VAL A 46 -8.02 -21.20 -4.30
N GLY A 47 -7.67 -20.86 -3.05
CA GLY A 47 -6.46 -21.33 -2.39
C GLY A 47 -5.20 -20.54 -2.76
N SER A 48 -5.26 -19.62 -3.72
CA SER A 48 -4.14 -18.71 -3.99
C SER A 48 -3.90 -17.77 -2.82
N LYS A 49 -2.63 -17.52 -2.50
CA LYS A 49 -2.24 -16.52 -1.51
C LYS A 49 -2.49 -15.11 -2.04
N ILE A 50 -3.07 -14.27 -1.20
CA ILE A 50 -3.47 -12.90 -1.55
C ILE A 50 -3.04 -11.91 -0.48
N ILE A 51 -3.10 -10.63 -0.86
CA ILE A 51 -3.16 -9.54 0.10
C ILE A 51 -4.59 -8.98 0.10
N VAL A 52 -5.24 -9.03 1.26
CA VAL A 52 -6.56 -8.44 1.47
C VAL A 52 -6.38 -7.04 2.03
N GLY A 53 -6.84 -6.05 1.27
CA GLY A 53 -7.02 -4.68 1.73
C GLY A 53 -8.43 -4.48 2.27
N THR A 54 -8.58 -3.97 3.48
CA THR A 54 -9.87 -3.58 4.07
C THR A 54 -9.89 -2.10 4.41
N GLY A 55 -10.96 -1.40 4.05
CA GLY A 55 -11.17 0.01 4.38
C GLY A 55 -12.65 0.39 4.35
N TYR A 56 -12.97 1.67 4.53
CA TYR A 56 -14.35 2.18 4.48
C TYR A 56 -14.51 3.24 3.40
N PHE A 57 -15.62 3.18 2.67
CA PHE A 57 -16.06 4.20 1.70
C PHE A 57 -17.54 4.50 1.91
N ASN A 58 -17.89 5.77 2.17
CA ASN A 58 -19.26 6.19 2.48
C ASN A 58 -19.96 5.30 3.53
N HIS A 59 -19.27 5.01 4.64
CA HIS A 59 -19.73 4.09 5.70
C HIS A 59 -19.87 2.60 5.29
N HIS A 60 -19.51 2.22 4.07
CA HIS A 60 -19.50 0.84 3.62
C HIS A 60 -18.10 0.24 3.73
N LEU A 61 -18.01 -0.98 4.27
CA LEU A 61 -16.78 -1.75 4.29
C LEU A 61 -16.43 -2.18 2.86
N VAL A 62 -15.25 -1.77 2.39
CA VAL A 62 -14.68 -2.17 1.10
C VAL A 62 -13.57 -3.17 1.33
N ARG A 63 -13.57 -4.25 0.54
CA ARG A 63 -12.49 -5.25 0.51
C ARG A 63 -11.89 -5.30 -0.89
N VAL A 64 -10.57 -5.32 -0.93
CA VAL A 64 -9.77 -5.36 -2.16
C VAL A 64 -8.89 -6.59 -2.08
N HIS A 65 -8.96 -7.43 -3.10
CA HIS A 65 -8.18 -8.66 -3.17
C HIS A 65 -7.12 -8.46 -4.25
N ASN A 66 -5.87 -8.70 -3.90
CA ASN A 66 -4.75 -8.62 -4.84
C ASN A 66 -3.96 -9.92 -4.77
N HIS A 67 -3.41 -10.37 -5.91
CA HIS A 67 -2.33 -11.36 -5.88
C HIS A 67 -1.22 -10.84 -4.96
N TYR A 68 -0.64 -11.74 -4.19
CA TYR A 68 0.41 -11.40 -3.24
C TYR A 68 1.58 -10.67 -3.93
N ASP A 69 2.08 -11.22 -5.03
CA ASP A 69 3.20 -10.63 -5.77
C ASP A 69 2.84 -9.30 -6.45
N CYS A 70 1.65 -9.17 -7.06
CA CYS A 70 1.21 -7.90 -7.64
C CYS A 70 1.16 -6.79 -6.59
N TRP A 71 0.70 -7.10 -5.38
CA TRP A 71 0.71 -6.12 -4.29
C TRP A 71 2.13 -5.73 -3.90
N LEU A 72 3.06 -6.70 -3.83
CA LEU A 72 4.48 -6.43 -3.53
C LEU A 72 5.15 -5.53 -4.57
N GLU A 73 4.85 -5.73 -5.86
CA GLU A 73 5.34 -4.87 -6.94
C GLU A 73 4.72 -3.46 -6.87
N GLU A 74 3.43 -3.40 -6.58
CA GLU A 74 2.69 -2.14 -6.48
C GLU A 74 3.17 -1.27 -5.31
N LEU A 75 3.72 -1.85 -4.24
CA LEU A 75 4.37 -1.10 -3.16
C LEU A 75 5.53 -0.24 -3.65
N GLU A 76 6.33 -0.76 -4.58
CA GLU A 76 7.45 -0.04 -5.22
C GLU A 76 6.93 1.18 -5.99
N ARG A 77 5.77 1.04 -6.65
CA ARG A 77 5.12 2.11 -7.43
C ARG A 77 4.41 3.16 -6.56
N ARG A 78 3.73 2.73 -5.48
CA ARG A 78 2.92 3.62 -4.60
C ARG A 78 3.72 4.29 -3.51
N ALA A 79 5.01 3.97 -3.35
CA ALA A 79 5.91 4.65 -2.44
C ALA A 79 5.99 6.15 -2.81
N LYS A 80 5.17 6.98 -2.15
CA LYS A 80 5.13 8.43 -2.36
C LYS A 80 6.38 9.09 -1.78
N ASP A 81 6.72 10.26 -2.32
CA ASP A 81 7.85 11.10 -1.90
C ASP A 81 7.92 11.36 -0.39
N TRP A 82 6.78 11.39 0.31
CA TRP A 82 6.74 11.60 1.78
C TRP A 82 7.39 10.48 2.59
N PHE A 83 7.44 9.24 2.08
CA PHE A 83 8.15 8.14 2.73
C PHE A 83 9.68 8.39 2.75
N PHE A 84 10.16 9.21 1.81
CA PHE A 84 11.58 9.51 1.60
C PHE A 84 11.99 10.91 2.06
N LYS A 85 11.04 11.78 2.43
CA LYS A 85 11.33 13.12 2.96
C LYS A 85 12.26 13.11 4.18
N ASN A 86 12.38 11.98 4.89
CA ASN A 86 13.24 11.82 6.07
C ASN A 86 14.40 10.82 5.87
N ASN A 87 14.56 10.21 4.70
CA ASN A 87 15.51 9.11 4.50
C ASN A 87 16.62 9.47 3.50
N TYR A 88 17.66 10.08 4.04
CA TYR A 88 19.07 10.01 3.62
C TYR A 88 19.35 10.08 2.12
N GLU A 89 19.79 11.25 1.66
CA GLU A 89 20.33 11.44 0.31
C GLU A 89 21.82 11.06 0.27
N PRO A 90 22.22 10.03 -0.49
CA PRO A 90 23.62 9.86 -0.82
C PRO A 90 24.03 10.98 -1.78
N LYS A 91 24.94 11.87 -1.35
CA LYS A 91 25.37 13.08 -2.08
C LYS A 91 25.98 12.85 -3.48
N ARG A 92 26.19 11.59 -3.91
CA ARG A 92 26.91 11.22 -5.15
C ARG A 92 26.09 10.37 -6.13
N MET A 93 24.79 10.22 -5.92
CA MET A 93 23.92 9.36 -6.73
C MET A 93 23.08 10.19 -7.70
N SER A 94 22.87 9.69 -8.93
CA SER A 94 21.96 10.34 -9.89
C SER A 94 20.52 10.35 -9.37
N PRO A 95 19.68 11.31 -9.83
CA PRO A 95 18.27 11.37 -9.43
C PRO A 95 17.50 10.05 -9.66
N ASP A 96 17.75 9.37 -10.77
CA ASP A 96 17.05 8.13 -11.12
C ASP A 96 17.43 6.97 -10.19
N LYS A 97 18.73 6.80 -9.91
CA LYS A 97 19.22 5.77 -8.98
C LYS A 97 18.73 6.05 -7.55
N LYS A 98 18.64 7.32 -7.16
CA LYS A 98 18.07 7.72 -5.87
C LYS A 98 16.58 7.37 -5.79
N ALA A 99 15.82 7.62 -6.85
CA ALA A 99 14.41 7.24 -6.94
C ALA A 99 14.23 5.72 -6.89
N GLU A 100 15.04 4.95 -7.61
CA GLU A 100 15.05 3.49 -7.54
C GLU A 100 15.38 2.97 -6.13
N LEU A 101 16.47 3.45 -5.53
CA LEU A 101 16.87 3.08 -4.17
C LEU A 101 15.77 3.35 -3.14
N ASN A 102 15.09 4.49 -3.28
CA ASN A 102 13.96 4.84 -2.45
C ASN A 102 12.81 3.86 -2.64
N ARG A 103 12.35 3.63 -3.88
CA ARG A 103 11.29 2.66 -4.17
C ARG A 103 11.58 1.27 -3.58
N LEU A 104 12.82 0.78 -3.72
CA LEU A 104 13.28 -0.47 -3.10
C LEU A 104 13.24 -0.46 -1.57
N ARG A 105 13.66 0.63 -0.93
CA ARG A 105 13.59 0.79 0.54
C ARG A 105 12.16 0.78 1.06
N ALA A 106 11.22 1.38 0.33
CA ALA A 106 9.80 1.31 0.69
C ALA A 106 9.26 -0.11 0.53
N LYS A 107 9.56 -0.78 -0.60
CA LYS A 107 9.20 -2.19 -0.81
C LYS A 107 9.68 -3.06 0.35
N ARG A 108 10.96 -2.91 0.75
CA ARG A 108 11.53 -3.58 1.92
C ARG A 108 10.76 -3.31 3.21
N TYR A 109 10.43 -2.04 3.50
CA TYR A 109 9.70 -1.67 4.71
C TYR A 109 8.34 -2.36 4.79
N TYR A 110 7.58 -2.35 3.69
CA TYR A 110 6.24 -2.94 3.68
C TYR A 110 6.27 -4.46 3.72
N ILE A 111 7.24 -5.12 3.07
CA ILE A 111 7.47 -6.57 3.23
C ILE A 111 7.71 -6.90 4.71
N LYS A 112 8.55 -6.15 5.43
CA LYS A 112 8.80 -6.38 6.86
C LYS A 112 7.58 -6.16 7.74
N LYS A 113 6.70 -5.24 7.35
CA LYS A 113 5.56 -4.80 8.17
C LYS A 113 4.29 -5.65 7.98
N ILE A 114 4.05 -6.13 6.76
CA ILE A 114 2.78 -6.74 6.34
C ILE A 114 3.00 -8.11 5.66
N GLY A 115 4.24 -8.49 5.37
CA GLY A 115 4.56 -9.71 4.63
C GLY A 115 3.99 -10.97 5.28
N GLY A 116 3.77 -11.98 4.44
CA GLY A 116 3.20 -13.28 4.80
C GLY A 116 4.13 -14.15 5.66
N GLU A 117 4.11 -15.46 5.39
CA GLU A 117 4.92 -16.43 6.12
C GLU A 117 6.41 -16.04 6.25
N PRO A 118 7.06 -16.31 7.40
CA PRO A 118 8.42 -15.85 7.68
C PRO A 118 9.46 -16.23 6.63
N ASN A 119 9.39 -17.46 6.08
CA ASN A 119 10.35 -17.95 5.09
C ASN A 119 10.25 -17.22 3.75
N GLU A 120 9.02 -17.00 3.25
CA GLU A 120 8.81 -16.24 2.03
C GLU A 120 9.22 -14.77 2.21
N VAL A 121 8.93 -14.20 3.38
CA VAL A 121 9.38 -12.85 3.74
C VAL A 121 10.90 -12.77 3.70
N ALA A 122 11.60 -13.75 4.26
CA ALA A 122 13.07 -13.80 4.23
C ALA A 122 13.61 -13.85 2.80
N GLU A 123 13.07 -14.72 1.95
CA GLU A 123 13.47 -14.83 0.54
C GLU A 123 13.27 -13.52 -0.22
N LYS A 124 12.06 -12.93 -0.14
CA LYS A 124 11.75 -11.67 -0.83
C LYS A 124 12.58 -10.50 -0.29
N LEU A 125 12.90 -10.49 1.01
CA LEU A 125 13.80 -9.49 1.59
C LEU A 125 15.22 -9.63 1.06
N MET A 126 15.73 -10.85 0.93
CA MET A 126 17.06 -11.09 0.36
C MET A 126 17.15 -10.57 -1.07
N GLU A 127 16.13 -10.81 -1.90
CA GLU A 127 16.07 -10.30 -3.27
C GLU A 127 16.11 -8.76 -3.32
N VAL A 128 15.32 -8.10 -2.47
CA VAL A 128 15.27 -6.63 -2.40
C VAL A 128 16.59 -6.05 -1.89
N GLU A 129 17.21 -6.65 -0.87
CA GLU A 129 18.53 -6.23 -0.37
C GLU A 129 19.62 -6.39 -1.44
N ARG A 130 19.57 -7.46 -2.24
CA ARG A 130 20.47 -7.63 -3.39
C ARG A 130 20.31 -6.51 -4.41
N ARG A 131 19.07 -6.16 -4.79
CA ARG A 131 18.79 -5.03 -5.70
C ARG A 131 19.29 -3.71 -5.12
N ILE A 132 19.09 -3.46 -3.82
CA ILE A 132 19.60 -2.27 -3.12
C ILE A 132 21.13 -2.19 -3.19
N ALA A 133 21.82 -3.32 -2.98
CA ALA A 133 23.28 -3.35 -3.05
C ALA A 133 23.80 -3.02 -4.46
N MET A 134 23.15 -3.55 -5.50
CA MET A 134 23.49 -3.25 -6.89
C MET A 134 23.32 -1.76 -7.23
N VAL A 135 22.22 -1.13 -6.81
CA VAL A 135 21.97 0.31 -7.03
C VAL A 135 22.98 1.19 -6.29
N LYS A 136 23.50 0.74 -5.14
CA LYS A 136 24.53 1.47 -4.39
C LYS A 136 25.94 1.32 -4.99
N ALA A 137 26.20 0.20 -5.66
CA ALA A 137 27.52 -0.11 -6.23
C ALA A 137 27.74 0.55 -7.60
N GLY A 138 26.67 0.75 -8.38
CA GLY A 138 26.71 1.44 -9.67
C GLY A 138 26.61 2.94 -9.55
#